data_AF-A0A975N6R5-F1
#
_entry.id   AF-A0A975N6R5-F1
#
_cell.length_a   1.000
_cell.length_b   1.000
_cell.length_c   1.000
_cell.angle_alpha   90.00
_cell.angle_beta   90.00
_cell.angle_gamma   90.00
#
_symmetry.space_group_name_H-M   'P 1'
#
loop_
_entity.id
_entity.type
_entity.pdbx_description
1 polymer ?
#
loop_
_entity_poly.entity_id
_entity_poly.type
_entity_poly.pdbx_seq_one_letter_code
_entity_poly.pdbx_strand_id
1 'polypeptide(L)'
;MVEGALVEVPTRAVTGMDRRVFGEFVGPRGELASYAFGWTTGSDPHVARLSIGIGAGDPGGGTFHAIIFDNEDEHAFSLTDEPFERVPQGGPDLTADEARAYEDLPFVWWMTDEIMQRDRRAWWMRHWLQGTTCIQTLEVFERREPILFVQHEADDGIWQLIGASDADGSTGKIGHLHHAIDEDQSLIDILDLPPGGSATRTGAGSPWTGRY
;
A
#
# COMPACT_ATOMS: atom_id res chain seq x y z
N MET A 1 -3.07 -5.30 -14.95
CA MET A 1 -2.02 -5.18 -13.92
C MET A 1 -1.86 -6.51 -13.23
N VAL A 2 -0.62 -6.88 -12.89
CA VAL A 2 -0.27 -8.12 -12.21
C VAL A 2 0.60 -7.76 -11.00
N GLU A 3 0.13 -8.12 -9.80
CA GLU A 3 0.94 -8.01 -8.58
C GLU A 3 2.14 -8.96 -8.68
N GLY A 4 3.35 -8.41 -8.59
CA GLY A 4 4.61 -9.16 -8.57
C GLY A 4 5.08 -9.46 -7.14
N ALA A 5 6.39 -9.47 -6.91
CA ALA A 5 6.97 -9.79 -5.61
C ALA A 5 6.71 -8.69 -4.54
N LEU A 6 6.59 -9.13 -3.28
CA LEU A 6 6.77 -8.29 -2.09
C LEU A 6 8.05 -8.77 -1.38
N VAL A 7 8.97 -7.86 -1.11
CA VAL A 7 10.23 -8.12 -0.41
C VAL A 7 10.25 -7.29 0.88
N GLU A 8 10.51 -7.95 2.00
CA GLU A 8 10.60 -7.32 3.32
C GLU A 8 12.00 -7.54 3.90
N VAL A 9 12.68 -6.46 4.25
CA VAL A 9 14.04 -6.49 4.80
C VAL A 9 14.06 -5.70 6.13
N PRO A 10 14.40 -6.33 7.26
CA PRO A 10 14.54 -5.63 8.53
C PRO A 10 15.57 -4.50 8.43
N THR A 11 15.19 -3.30 8.86
CA THR A 11 16.14 -2.19 8.88
C THR A 11 17.11 -2.32 10.05
N ARG A 12 18.39 -2.01 9.82
CA ARG A 12 19.43 -2.12 10.86
C ARG A 12 19.40 -0.97 11.87
N ALA A 13 18.83 0.16 11.49
CA ALA A 13 18.91 1.42 12.24
C ALA A 13 17.61 1.76 13.00
N VAL A 14 16.50 1.09 12.69
CA VAL A 14 15.18 1.33 13.27
C VAL A 14 14.54 -0.02 13.59
N THR A 15 13.59 -0.09 14.52
CA THR A 15 12.72 -1.27 14.70
C THR A 15 11.69 -1.36 13.56
N GLY A 16 12.15 -1.15 12.33
CA GLY A 16 11.35 -0.97 11.14
C GLY A 16 11.66 -2.02 10.07
N MET A 17 10.76 -2.14 9.10
CA MET A 17 10.83 -3.04 7.97
C MET A 17 10.89 -2.21 6.69
N ASP A 18 11.91 -2.44 5.87
CA ASP A 18 11.97 -1.89 4.53
C ASP A 18 11.19 -2.79 3.57
N ARG A 19 10.22 -2.22 2.87
CA ARG A 19 9.33 -2.95 1.99
C ARG A 19 9.52 -2.52 0.55
N ARG A 20 9.56 -3.51 -0.35
CA ARG A 20 9.62 -3.32 -1.79
C ARG A 20 8.56 -4.16 -2.45
N VAL A 21 7.69 -3.50 -3.20
CA VAL A 21 6.64 -4.10 -3.99
C VAL A 21 7.01 -3.96 -5.45
N PHE A 22 6.81 -5.02 -6.22
CA PHE A 22 7.02 -5.05 -7.65
C PHE A 22 5.72 -5.48 -8.34
N GLY A 23 5.56 -5.06 -9.59
CA GLY A 23 4.47 -5.54 -10.44
C GLY A 23 4.63 -5.12 -11.88
N GLU A 24 3.72 -5.61 -12.69
CA GLU A 24 3.69 -5.38 -14.14
C GLU A 24 2.33 -4.85 -14.57
N PHE A 25 2.38 -4.06 -15.64
CA PHE A 25 1.22 -3.39 -16.18
C PHE A 25 1.18 -3.57 -17.70
N VAL A 26 -0.03 -3.84 -18.21
CA VAL A 26 -0.30 -3.89 -19.65
C VAL A 26 -1.33 -2.81 -19.94
N GLY A 27 -0.93 -1.83 -20.76
CA GLY A 27 -1.74 -0.70 -21.17
C GLY A 27 -2.89 -1.07 -22.10
N PRO A 28 -3.87 -0.17 -22.29
CA PRO A 28 -5.04 -0.42 -23.13
C PRO A 28 -4.69 -0.71 -24.59
N ARG A 29 -3.50 -0.29 -25.07
CA ARG A 29 -2.99 -0.56 -26.41
C ARG A 29 -1.92 -1.65 -26.43
N GLY A 30 -1.73 -2.37 -25.32
CA GLY A 30 -0.75 -3.45 -25.17
C GLY A 30 0.64 -2.99 -24.74
N GLU A 31 0.80 -1.74 -24.29
CA GLU A 31 2.08 -1.23 -23.78
C GLU A 31 2.50 -1.99 -22.53
N LEU A 32 3.74 -2.46 -22.47
CA LEU A 32 4.28 -3.11 -21.27
C LEU A 32 4.99 -2.09 -20.40
N ALA A 33 4.66 -2.10 -19.12
CA ALA A 33 5.33 -1.31 -18.09
C ALA A 33 5.57 -2.17 -16.84
N SER A 34 6.57 -1.79 -16.07
CA SER A 34 6.85 -2.40 -14.77
C SER A 34 6.93 -1.31 -13.72
N TYR A 35 6.48 -1.59 -12.51
CA TYR A 35 6.53 -0.65 -11.41
C TYR A 35 7.14 -1.28 -10.17
N ALA A 36 7.67 -0.42 -9.32
CA ALA A 36 8.01 -0.75 -7.95
C ALA A 36 7.62 0.39 -7.02
N PHE A 37 7.07 0.09 -5.86
CA PHE A 37 6.90 1.06 -4.79
C PHE A 37 7.35 0.49 -3.46
N GLY A 38 7.65 1.34 -2.50
CA GLY A 38 8.09 0.87 -1.20
C GLY A 38 8.12 1.94 -0.13
N TRP A 39 8.15 1.47 1.10
CA TRP A 39 8.15 2.29 2.30
C TRP A 39 8.95 1.59 3.39
N THR A 40 9.39 2.36 4.38
CA THR A 40 10.14 1.85 5.51
C THR A 40 9.37 2.14 6.78
N THR A 41 8.88 1.11 7.49
CA THR A 41 8.18 1.36 8.76
C THR A 41 9.13 1.97 9.79
N GLY A 42 8.60 2.86 10.62
CA GLY A 42 9.38 3.62 11.60
C GLY A 42 10.23 4.75 11.02
N SER A 43 10.18 5.02 9.71
CA SER A 43 10.74 6.26 9.17
C SER A 43 9.86 7.45 9.56
N ASP A 44 10.47 8.60 9.84
CA ASP A 44 9.77 9.88 10.01
C ASP A 44 10.52 10.94 9.17
N PRO A 45 9.87 11.65 8.24
CA PRO A 45 8.45 11.55 7.86
C PRO A 45 8.06 10.21 7.21
N HIS A 46 6.76 9.87 7.26
CA HIS A 46 6.19 8.81 6.42
C HIS A 46 6.23 9.25 4.96
N VAL A 47 7.21 8.74 4.21
CA VAL A 47 7.34 8.95 2.77
C VAL A 47 7.57 7.60 2.11
N ALA A 48 6.75 7.28 1.12
CA ALA A 48 6.97 6.14 0.24
C ALA A 48 7.63 6.60 -1.07
N ARG A 49 8.17 5.65 -1.82
CA ARG A 49 8.83 5.89 -3.11
C ARG A 49 8.22 5.00 -4.17
N LEU A 50 8.24 5.49 -5.41
CA LEU A 50 7.68 4.84 -6.60
C LEU A 50 8.70 4.91 -7.74
N SER A 51 8.78 3.84 -8.52
CA SER A 51 9.46 3.77 -9.80
C SER A 51 8.55 3.16 -10.83
N ILE A 52 8.45 3.77 -12.00
CA ILE A 52 7.68 3.27 -13.15
C ILE A 52 8.60 3.26 -14.35
N GLY A 53 8.75 2.10 -14.97
CA GLY A 53 9.57 1.91 -16.17
C GLY A 53 8.70 1.58 -17.38
N ILE A 54 8.96 2.28 -18.47
CA ILE A 54 8.30 2.08 -19.78
C ILE A 54 9.35 1.96 -20.89
N GLY A 55 8.95 1.33 -22.00
CA GLY A 55 9.79 1.19 -23.20
C GLY A 55 10.58 -0.11 -23.28
N ALA A 56 10.23 -1.12 -22.47
CA ALA A 56 10.79 -2.48 -22.53
C ALA A 56 12.32 -2.59 -22.49
N GLY A 57 12.99 -1.64 -21.83
CA GLY A 57 14.45 -1.58 -21.76
C GLY A 57 15.13 -1.02 -23.01
N ASP A 58 14.38 -0.53 -24.01
CA ASP A 58 14.93 0.19 -25.15
C ASP A 58 15.52 1.55 -24.70
N PRO A 59 16.58 2.06 -25.37
CA PRO A 59 17.15 3.38 -25.05
C PRO A 59 16.19 4.55 -25.23
N GLY A 60 15.08 4.35 -25.95
CA GLY A 60 13.99 5.33 -26.12
C GLY A 60 12.87 5.19 -25.07
N GLY A 61 13.05 4.32 -24.08
CA GLY A 61 12.21 4.25 -22.88
C GLY A 61 12.76 5.09 -21.73
N GLY A 62 12.13 5.00 -20.57
CA GLY A 62 12.53 5.78 -19.39
C GLY A 62 12.04 5.15 -18.09
N THR A 63 12.75 5.46 -17.00
CA THR A 63 12.33 5.13 -15.63
C THR A 63 12.04 6.41 -14.88
N PHE A 64 10.81 6.53 -14.38
CA PHE A 64 10.29 7.69 -13.66
C PHE A 64 10.31 7.39 -12.18
N HIS A 65 10.78 8.34 -11.38
CA HIS A 65 10.83 8.22 -9.92
C HIS A 65 9.98 9.28 -9.27
N ALA A 66 9.22 8.89 -8.25
CA ALA A 66 8.42 9.80 -7.45
C ALA A 66 8.48 9.44 -5.97
N ILE A 67 8.34 10.45 -5.12
CA ILE A 67 7.97 10.27 -3.72
C ILE A 67 6.45 10.33 -3.58
N ILE A 68 5.93 9.54 -2.64
CA ILE A 68 4.53 9.53 -2.24
C ILE A 68 4.50 10.01 -0.79
N PHE A 69 3.73 11.06 -0.52
CA PHE A 69 3.66 11.68 0.79
C PHE A 69 2.21 11.96 1.17
N ASP A 70 1.97 12.03 2.47
CA ASP A 70 0.69 12.43 3.02
C ASP A 70 0.34 13.85 2.57
N ASN A 71 -0.89 14.04 2.10
CA ASN A 71 -1.39 15.34 1.70
C ASN A 71 -2.84 15.47 2.18
N GLU A 72 -2.97 15.84 3.45
CA GLU A 72 -4.25 15.94 4.16
C GLU A 72 -4.96 14.57 4.19
N ASP A 73 -6.22 14.47 3.79
CA ASP A 73 -6.98 13.21 3.79
C ASP A 73 -6.64 12.29 2.59
N GLU A 74 -5.70 12.71 1.74
CA GLU A 74 -5.24 11.97 0.57
C GLU A 74 -3.71 11.78 0.57
N HIS A 75 -3.17 11.40 -0.59
CA HIS A 75 -1.74 11.29 -0.82
C HIS A 75 -1.40 12.10 -2.08
N ALA A 76 -0.17 12.58 -2.15
CA ALA A 76 0.33 13.29 -3.31
C ALA A 76 1.63 12.68 -3.82
N PHE A 77 1.94 13.00 -5.07
CA PHE A 77 3.15 12.54 -5.76
C PHE A 77 4.03 13.74 -6.10
N SER A 78 5.33 13.57 -5.98
CA SER A 78 6.30 14.52 -6.53
C SER A 78 7.41 13.76 -7.24
N LEU A 79 7.70 14.15 -8.48
CA LEU A 79 8.86 13.64 -9.21
C LEU A 79 10.14 13.98 -8.44
N THR A 80 11.10 13.06 -8.44
CA THR A 80 12.37 13.19 -7.73
C THR A 80 13.54 12.82 -8.63
N ASP A 81 14.69 13.43 -8.39
CA ASP A 81 15.96 13.08 -9.05
C ASP A 81 16.62 11.84 -8.42
N GLU A 82 16.19 11.45 -7.22
CA GLU A 82 16.74 10.29 -6.50
C GLU A 82 16.11 8.99 -7.04
N PRO A 83 16.88 8.10 -7.69
CA PRO A 83 16.36 6.82 -8.13
C PRO A 83 15.96 5.95 -6.94
N PHE A 84 14.85 5.24 -7.09
CA PHE A 84 14.35 4.35 -6.04
C PHE A 84 14.62 2.88 -6.34
N GLU A 85 14.00 2.32 -7.38
CA GLU A 85 14.19 0.93 -7.77
C GLU A 85 14.31 0.79 -9.28
N ARG A 86 15.18 -0.14 -9.70
CA ARG A 86 15.30 -0.52 -11.11
C ARG A 86 14.21 -1.53 -11.44
N VAL A 87 13.49 -1.28 -12.52
CA VAL A 87 12.35 -2.13 -12.93
C VAL A 87 12.55 -2.67 -14.35
N PRO A 88 12.10 -3.90 -14.66
CA PRO A 88 12.48 -4.60 -15.90
C PRO A 88 12.19 -3.87 -17.22
N GLN A 89 11.06 -3.17 -17.31
CA GLN A 89 10.65 -2.47 -18.54
C GLN A 89 11.22 -1.05 -18.62
N GLY A 90 11.99 -0.61 -17.63
CA GLY A 90 12.54 0.75 -17.55
C GLY A 90 13.80 0.97 -18.37
N GLY A 91 13.92 2.18 -18.92
CA GLY A 91 15.13 2.68 -19.58
C GLY A 91 16.11 3.36 -18.60
N PRO A 92 16.82 4.41 -19.05
CA PRO A 92 17.58 5.29 -18.16
C PRO A 92 16.69 5.88 -17.05
N ASP A 93 17.29 6.09 -15.88
CA ASP A 93 16.61 6.81 -14.79
C ASP A 93 16.53 8.30 -15.17
N LEU A 94 15.29 8.82 -15.28
CA LEU A 94 15.04 10.20 -15.65
C LEU A 94 15.10 11.08 -14.40
N THR A 95 15.76 12.24 -14.52
CA THR A 95 15.60 13.33 -13.54
C THR A 95 14.16 13.84 -13.52
N ALA A 96 13.76 14.57 -12.48
CA ALA A 96 12.44 15.15 -12.38
C ALA A 96 12.14 16.12 -13.55
N ASP A 97 13.14 16.87 -14.01
CA ASP A 97 12.98 17.79 -15.15
C ASP A 97 12.87 17.05 -16.50
N GLU A 98 13.67 15.99 -16.71
CA GLU A 98 13.54 15.14 -17.90
C GLU A 98 12.18 14.43 -17.93
N ALA A 99 11.73 13.92 -16.78
CA ALA A 99 10.42 13.30 -16.63
C ALA A 99 9.28 14.28 -16.97
N ARG A 100 9.34 15.54 -16.51
CA ARG A 100 8.37 16.60 -16.85
C ARG A 100 8.31 16.91 -18.35
N ALA A 101 9.44 16.79 -19.05
CA ALA A 101 9.53 17.01 -20.48
C ALA A 101 9.16 15.77 -21.32
N TYR A 102 9.01 14.60 -20.69
CA TYR A 102 8.78 13.33 -21.37
C TYR A 102 7.33 13.21 -21.86
N GLU A 103 7.14 12.80 -23.12
CA GLU A 103 5.81 12.78 -23.77
C GLU A 103 4.81 11.83 -23.09
N ASP A 104 5.31 10.72 -22.54
CA ASP A 104 4.52 9.70 -21.86
C ASP A 104 4.22 9.99 -20.38
N LEU A 105 4.63 11.16 -19.84
CA LEU A 105 4.34 11.48 -18.44
C LEU A 105 2.85 11.39 -18.07
N PRO A 106 1.88 11.81 -18.91
CA PRO A 106 0.46 11.60 -18.62
C PRO A 106 0.08 10.12 -18.48
N PHE A 107 0.69 9.24 -19.27
CA PHE A 107 0.47 7.80 -19.17
C PHE A 107 1.08 7.24 -17.88
N VAL A 108 2.25 7.74 -17.46
CA VAL A 108 2.88 7.38 -16.19
C VAL A 108 2.01 7.76 -15.00
N TRP A 109 1.39 8.95 -15.01
CA TRP A 109 0.45 9.35 -13.95
C TRP A 109 -0.81 8.50 -13.93
N TRP A 110 -1.40 8.23 -15.09
CA TRP A 110 -2.53 7.32 -15.15
C TRP A 110 -2.18 5.92 -14.61
N MET A 111 -0.99 5.37 -14.92
CA MET A 111 -0.54 4.12 -14.32
C MET A 111 -0.36 4.21 -12.81
N THR A 112 0.13 5.34 -12.31
CA THR A 112 0.26 5.60 -10.87
C THR A 112 -1.10 5.49 -10.17
N ASP A 113 -2.12 6.12 -10.74
CA ASP A 113 -3.50 6.04 -10.24
C ASP A 113 -4.00 4.58 -10.26
N GLU A 114 -3.74 3.85 -11.33
CA GLU A 114 -4.13 2.45 -11.47
C GLU A 114 -3.45 1.53 -10.44
N ILE A 115 -2.17 1.77 -10.13
CA ILE A 115 -1.44 1.05 -9.08
C ILE A 115 -2.09 1.34 -7.73
N MET A 116 -2.32 2.62 -7.40
CA MET A 116 -2.93 3.00 -6.12
C MET A 116 -4.36 2.48 -5.94
N GLN A 117 -5.09 2.31 -7.04
CA GLN A 117 -6.47 1.82 -7.03
C GLN A 117 -6.59 0.31 -7.00
N ARG A 118 -5.59 -0.43 -7.48
CA ARG A 118 -5.74 -1.87 -7.73
C ARG A 118 -4.72 -2.77 -7.05
N ASP A 119 -3.53 -2.25 -6.71
CA ASP A 119 -2.53 -3.06 -6.02
C ASP A 119 -2.85 -3.04 -4.54
N ARG A 120 -3.22 -4.20 -3.99
CA ARG A 120 -3.71 -4.29 -2.62
C ARG A 120 -2.65 -3.88 -1.61
N ARG A 121 -1.36 -4.01 -1.99
CA ARG A 121 -0.22 -3.60 -1.17
C ARG A 121 -0.03 -2.08 -1.19
N ALA A 122 -0.56 -1.39 -2.20
CA ALA A 122 -0.59 0.07 -2.22
C ALA A 122 -1.61 0.59 -1.19
N TRP A 123 -2.73 -0.10 -0.96
CA TRP A 123 -3.65 0.24 0.13
C TRP A 123 -2.99 0.09 1.50
N TRP A 124 -2.20 -0.97 1.72
CA TRP A 124 -1.41 -1.10 2.94
C TRP A 124 -0.42 0.05 3.11
N MET A 125 0.34 0.39 2.06
CA MET A 125 1.24 1.55 2.08
C MET A 125 0.48 2.85 2.40
N ARG A 126 -0.72 3.06 1.84
CA ARG A 126 -1.53 4.26 2.13
C ARG A 126 -1.98 4.32 3.60
N HIS A 127 -2.42 3.20 4.17
CA HIS A 127 -2.77 3.15 5.59
C HIS A 127 -1.58 3.38 6.52
N TRP A 128 -0.38 2.98 6.09
CA TRP A 128 0.86 3.37 6.78
C TRP A 128 1.13 4.87 6.64
N LEU A 129 1.09 5.38 5.40
CA LEU A 129 1.37 6.77 5.05
C LEU A 129 0.51 7.74 5.87
N GLN A 130 -0.80 7.51 5.87
CA GLN A 130 -1.81 8.35 6.51
C GLN A 130 -1.99 8.06 8.01
N GLY A 131 -1.30 7.04 8.54
CA GLY A 131 -1.45 6.64 9.94
C GLY A 131 -2.88 6.23 10.30
N THR A 132 -3.61 5.60 9.38
CA THR A 132 -5.04 5.24 9.57
C THR A 132 -5.25 4.55 10.91
N THR A 133 -6.20 5.06 11.69
CA THR A 133 -6.55 4.50 13.00
C THR A 133 -7.54 3.36 12.89
N CYS A 134 -7.50 2.47 13.87
CA CYS A 134 -8.47 1.41 14.05
C CYS A 134 -8.78 1.21 15.53
N ILE A 135 -9.96 0.67 15.82
CA ILE A 135 -10.37 0.18 17.13
C ILE A 135 -10.25 -1.34 17.13
N GLN A 136 -9.64 -1.88 18.16
CA GLN A 136 -9.44 -3.31 18.35
C GLN A 136 -10.07 -3.75 19.66
N THR A 137 -10.63 -4.97 19.69
CA THR A 137 -10.90 -5.63 20.97
C THR A 137 -9.61 -5.80 21.78
N LEU A 138 -9.72 -5.80 23.11
CA LEU A 138 -8.55 -5.90 24.00
C LEU A 138 -7.73 -7.16 23.69
N GLU A 139 -8.41 -8.29 23.47
CA GLU A 139 -7.82 -9.58 23.16
C GLU A 139 -7.02 -9.56 21.85
N VAL A 140 -7.53 -8.89 20.81
CA VAL A 140 -6.81 -8.69 19.54
C VAL A 140 -5.61 -7.77 19.75
N PHE A 141 -5.78 -6.65 20.44
CA PHE A 141 -4.71 -5.68 20.70
C PHE A 141 -3.55 -6.31 21.49
N GLU A 142 -3.86 -7.13 22.49
CA GLU A 142 -2.90 -7.87 23.31
C GLU A 142 -2.43 -9.17 22.64
N ARG A 143 -2.86 -9.45 21.41
CA ARG A 143 -2.49 -10.64 20.61
C ARG A 143 -2.86 -11.97 21.27
N ARG A 144 -3.89 -11.97 22.11
CA ARG A 144 -4.47 -13.16 22.74
C ARG A 144 -5.46 -13.87 21.82
N GLU A 145 -6.05 -13.15 20.87
CA GLU A 145 -6.98 -13.69 19.88
C GLU A 145 -6.64 -13.22 18.45
N PRO A 146 -6.94 -14.02 17.43
CA PRO A 146 -6.87 -13.56 16.05
C PRO A 146 -8.03 -12.62 15.74
N ILE A 147 -7.84 -11.76 14.74
CA ILE A 147 -8.93 -10.96 14.16
C ILE A 147 -9.88 -11.91 13.43
N LEU A 148 -11.18 -11.91 13.72
CA LEU A 148 -12.17 -12.78 13.06
C LEU A 148 -13.24 -12.00 12.30
N PHE A 149 -13.45 -10.74 12.69
CA PHE A 149 -14.38 -9.82 12.04
C PHE A 149 -13.72 -8.46 11.85
N VAL A 150 -13.94 -7.87 10.68
CA VAL A 150 -13.48 -6.54 10.30
C VAL A 150 -14.66 -5.74 9.78
N GLN A 151 -14.76 -4.50 10.24
CA GLN A 151 -15.76 -3.54 9.77
C GLN A 151 -15.09 -2.21 9.47
N HIS A 152 -15.42 -1.61 8.34
CA HIS A 152 -15.08 -0.23 8.00
C HIS A 152 -16.35 0.58 8.22
N GLU A 153 -16.40 1.37 9.30
CA GLU A 153 -17.64 2.04 9.71
C GLU A 153 -18.13 3.07 8.70
N ALA A 154 -19.45 3.13 8.51
CA ALA A 154 -20.06 4.01 7.52
C ALA A 154 -20.02 5.50 7.91
N ASP A 155 -20.11 5.79 9.20
CA ASP A 155 -20.33 7.14 9.71
C ASP A 155 -19.02 7.92 9.90
N ASP A 156 -17.97 7.27 10.41
CA ASP A 156 -16.70 7.90 10.76
C ASP A 156 -15.48 7.31 10.03
N GLY A 157 -15.67 6.26 9.21
CA GLY A 157 -14.59 5.59 8.49
C GLY A 157 -13.62 4.83 9.39
N ILE A 158 -13.93 4.65 10.69
CA ILE A 158 -13.05 3.94 11.59
C ILE A 158 -13.08 2.44 11.29
N TRP A 159 -11.90 1.86 11.23
CA TRP A 159 -11.74 0.41 11.10
C TRP A 159 -11.90 -0.27 12.46
N GLN A 160 -12.70 -1.32 12.53
CA GLN A 160 -12.87 -2.15 13.72
C GLN A 160 -12.33 -3.55 13.48
N LEU A 161 -11.55 -4.05 14.42
CA LEU A 161 -10.90 -5.37 14.37
C LEU A 161 -11.29 -6.19 15.61
N ILE A 162 -12.11 -7.21 15.41
CA ILE A 162 -12.80 -7.93 16.49
C ILE A 162 -12.39 -9.40 16.50
N GLY A 163 -12.08 -9.91 17.70
CA GLY A 163 -11.70 -11.30 17.94
C GLY A 163 -12.89 -12.24 18.14
N ALA A 164 -12.69 -13.30 18.91
CA ALA A 164 -13.74 -14.25 19.29
C ALA A 164 -14.52 -13.79 20.53
N SER A 165 -13.87 -13.05 21.43
CA SER A 165 -14.51 -12.45 22.59
C SER A 165 -15.46 -11.31 22.17
N ASP A 166 -16.56 -11.16 22.92
CA ASP A 166 -17.55 -10.12 22.66
C ASP A 166 -16.90 -8.72 22.69
N ALA A 167 -17.24 -7.90 21.70
CA ALA A 167 -16.78 -6.52 21.65
C ALA A 167 -17.49 -5.68 22.73
N ASP A 168 -16.78 -5.41 23.83
CA ASP A 168 -17.19 -4.40 24.81
C ASP A 168 -16.61 -3.03 24.43
N GLY A 169 -17.47 -2.12 23.98
CA GLY A 169 -17.10 -0.76 23.59
C GLY A 169 -16.38 0.05 24.68
N SER A 170 -16.43 -0.36 25.94
CA SER A 170 -15.69 0.28 27.04
C SER A 170 -14.22 -0.17 27.14
N THR A 171 -13.86 -1.28 26.49
CA THR A 171 -12.51 -1.89 26.57
C THR A 171 -11.70 -1.75 25.28
N GLY A 172 -12.31 -1.20 24.22
CA GLY A 172 -11.69 -1.02 22.92
C GLY A 172 -10.37 -0.26 22.99
N LYS A 173 -9.40 -0.69 22.18
CA LYS A 173 -8.08 -0.08 22.06
C LYS A 173 -7.92 0.58 20.71
N ILE A 174 -7.39 1.80 20.72
CA ILE A 174 -7.06 2.52 19.49
C ILE A 174 -5.62 2.16 19.11
N GLY A 175 -5.41 1.82 17.84
CA GLY A 175 -4.09 1.61 17.25
C GLY A 175 -4.06 2.08 15.80
N HIS A 176 -2.92 1.93 15.13
CA HIS A 176 -2.82 2.14 13.69
C HIS A 176 -3.07 0.84 12.93
N LEU A 177 -3.88 0.90 11.86
CA LEU A 177 -4.25 -0.25 11.06
C LEU A 177 -3.04 -0.97 10.46
N HIS A 178 -2.01 -0.23 10.06
CA HIS A 178 -0.80 -0.83 9.50
C HIS A 178 -0.06 -1.76 10.47
N HIS A 179 -0.12 -1.51 11.79
CA HIS A 179 0.43 -2.45 12.77
C HIS A 179 -0.36 -3.77 12.83
N ALA A 180 -1.68 -3.73 12.62
CA ALA A 180 -2.47 -4.94 12.53
C ALA A 180 -2.11 -5.75 11.26
N ILE A 181 -1.87 -5.06 10.14
CA ILE A 181 -1.45 -5.68 8.87
C ILE A 181 -0.04 -6.28 8.99
N ASP A 182 0.88 -5.63 9.72
CA ASP A 182 2.22 -6.17 10.02
C ASP A 182 2.15 -7.54 10.72
N GLU A 183 1.16 -7.74 11.60
CA GLU A 183 0.96 -8.99 12.35
C GLU A 183 0.11 -10.01 11.58
N ASP A 184 -0.81 -9.55 10.73
CA ASP A 184 -1.71 -10.40 9.94
C ASP A 184 -1.87 -9.85 8.51
N GLN A 185 -0.99 -10.30 7.62
CA GLN A 185 -0.99 -9.87 6.22
C GLN A 185 -2.22 -10.32 5.43
N SER A 186 -3.04 -11.26 5.94
CA SER A 186 -4.30 -11.61 5.25
C SER A 186 -5.30 -10.45 5.22
N LEU A 187 -5.11 -9.43 6.07
CA LEU A 187 -5.92 -8.20 6.04
C LEU A 187 -5.78 -7.45 4.70
N ILE A 188 -4.67 -7.63 3.97
CA ILE A 188 -4.45 -7.01 2.66
C ILE A 188 -5.59 -7.36 1.67
N ASP A 189 -6.21 -8.53 1.83
CA ASP A 189 -7.31 -9.00 0.96
C ASP A 189 -8.62 -8.22 1.13
N ILE A 190 -8.72 -7.36 2.15
CA ILE A 190 -9.94 -6.64 2.54
C ILE A 190 -9.72 -5.14 2.81
N LEU A 191 -8.56 -4.58 2.47
CA LEU A 191 -8.31 -3.13 2.67
C LEU A 191 -9.12 -2.24 1.71
N ASP A 192 -9.78 -2.81 0.71
CA ASP A 192 -10.74 -2.13 -0.16
C ASP A 192 -12.20 -2.22 0.30
N LEU A 193 -12.45 -2.65 1.54
CA LEU A 193 -13.79 -2.52 2.09
C LEU A 193 -14.23 -1.04 1.99
N PRO A 194 -15.38 -0.75 1.35
CA PRO A 194 -15.93 0.61 1.38
C PRO A 194 -16.41 0.95 2.80
N PRO A 195 -16.62 2.23 3.14
CA PRO A 195 -17.34 2.59 4.36
C PRO A 195 -18.71 1.88 4.42
N GLY A 196 -19.05 1.33 5.59
CA GLY A 196 -20.16 0.39 5.81
C GLY A 196 -19.81 -1.08 5.56
N GLY A 197 -18.66 -1.31 4.94
CA GLY A 197 -18.10 -2.61 4.56
C GLY A 197 -17.79 -3.51 5.74
N SER A 198 -18.05 -4.82 5.62
CA SER A 198 -17.54 -5.81 6.57
C SER A 198 -17.09 -7.13 5.96
N ALA A 199 -16.18 -7.82 6.67
CA ALA A 199 -15.65 -9.13 6.33
C ALA A 199 -15.46 -10.01 7.58
N THR A 200 -15.60 -11.33 7.41
CA THR A 200 -15.43 -12.35 8.46
C THR A 200 -14.48 -13.45 8.01
N ARG A 201 -13.86 -14.17 8.96
CA ARG A 201 -13.17 -15.44 8.69
C ARG A 201 -13.33 -16.41 9.85
N THR A 202 -13.07 -17.68 9.60
CA THR A 202 -13.30 -18.75 10.60
C THR A 202 -12.14 -18.94 11.58
N GLY A 203 -10.96 -18.37 11.30
CA GLY A 203 -9.75 -18.53 12.10
C GLY A 203 -8.56 -17.79 11.48
N ALA A 204 -7.45 -17.75 12.22
CA ALA A 204 -6.21 -17.16 11.72
C ALA A 204 -5.75 -17.83 10.42
N GLY A 205 -5.47 -17.03 9.39
CA GLY A 205 -5.03 -17.53 8.08
C GLY A 205 -6.15 -18.13 7.20
N SER A 206 -7.39 -18.24 7.70
CA SER A 206 -8.53 -18.58 6.85
C SER A 206 -8.86 -17.44 5.90
N PRO A 207 -9.34 -17.72 4.66
CA PRO A 207 -9.80 -16.67 3.75
C PRO A 207 -10.93 -15.83 4.34
N TRP A 208 -10.94 -14.54 3.99
CA TRP A 208 -12.02 -13.63 4.33
C TRP A 208 -13.28 -13.88 3.48
N THR A 209 -14.45 -13.76 4.10
CA THR A 209 -15.78 -13.96 3.53
C THR A 209 -16.67 -12.77 3.87
N GLY A 210 -17.47 -12.33 2.90
CA GLY A 210 -18.33 -11.15 3.05
C GLY A 210 -17.62 -9.86 2.64
N ARG A 211 -18.34 -9.04 1.89
CA ARG A 211 -18.04 -7.65 1.54
C ARG A 211 -19.41 -6.97 1.44
N TYR A 212 -20.04 -6.74 2.58
CA TYR A 212 -21.38 -6.15 2.68
C TYR A 212 -21.26 -4.69 3.04
#